data_AF-A0A7G1H3R0-F1
#
_entry.id   AF-A0A7G1H3R0-F1
#
_cell.length_a   1.000
_cell.length_b   1.000
_cell.length_c   1.000
_cell.angle_alpha   90.00
_cell.angle_beta   90.00
_cell.angle_gamma   90.00
#
_symmetry.space_group_name_H-M   'P 1'
#
loop_
_entity.id
_entity.type
_entity.pdbx_description
1 polymer ?
#
loop_
_entity_poly.entity_id
_entity_poly.type
_entity_poly.pdbx_seq_one_letter_code
_entity_poly.pdbx_strand_id
1 'polypeptide(L)'
;MPEESVKASLLLRVIAKLLDFIIIATVASTIPRVGYLAGLIYLLISDGLFDGRSIGKKVLKLRVISLPTGRAGNFRDSVLRNIPIIVTLLLYKLPFIGWLFVIVVFLLEFLLMLGNKEGMRLGDDIANTKVVEG
;
A
#
# COMPACT_ATOMS: atom_id res chain seq x y z
N MET A 1 23.82 -5.31 12.65
CA MET A 1 22.47 -5.91 12.56
C MET A 1 21.49 -4.75 12.46
N PRO A 2 20.66 -4.64 11.43
CA PRO A 2 19.64 -3.59 11.44
C PRO A 2 18.76 -3.86 12.66
N GLU A 3 18.47 -2.79 13.41
CA GLU A 3 17.64 -2.80 14.62
C GLU A 3 16.44 -3.74 14.45
N GLU A 4 16.07 -4.46 15.52
CA GLU A 4 14.80 -5.20 15.59
C GLU A 4 13.64 -4.21 15.41
N SER A 5 13.38 -3.84 14.18
CA SER A 5 12.27 -3.00 13.80
C SER A 5 11.02 -3.79 14.12
N VAL A 6 10.27 -3.35 15.12
CA VAL A 6 9.05 -4.03 15.55
C VAL A 6 8.13 -4.12 14.34
N LYS A 7 7.77 -5.35 13.98
CA LYS A 7 6.84 -5.63 12.89
C LYS A 7 5.55 -4.86 13.18
N ALA A 8 5.15 -3.99 12.26
CA ALA A 8 3.88 -3.28 12.37
C ALA A 8 2.73 -4.28 12.48
N SER A 9 1.89 -4.09 13.50
CA SER A 9 0.71 -4.93 13.67
C SER A 9 -0.16 -4.91 12.41
N LEU A 10 -0.72 -6.07 12.07
CA LEU A 10 -1.54 -6.22 10.86
C LEU A 10 -2.73 -5.24 10.87
N LEU A 11 -3.33 -5.06 12.04
CA LEU A 11 -4.44 -4.13 12.25
C LEU A 11 -4.03 -2.70 11.93
N LEU A 12 -2.90 -2.21 12.45
CA LEU A 12 -2.42 -0.85 12.14
C LEU A 12 -2.14 -0.68 10.65
N ARG A 13 -1.58 -1.70 9.97
CA ARG A 13 -1.37 -1.65 8.52
C ARG A 13 -2.68 -1.54 7.74
N VAL A 14 -3.71 -2.30 8.15
CA VAL A 14 -5.05 -2.23 7.52
C VAL A 14 -5.67 -0.86 7.75
N ILE A 15 -5.66 -0.32 8.98
CA ILE A 15 -6.18 1.02 9.26
C ILE A 15 -5.43 2.08 8.47
N ALA A 16 -4.10 2.00 8.36
CA ALA A 16 -3.31 2.94 7.57
C ALA A 16 -3.79 2.98 6.12
N LYS A 17 -4.04 1.80 5.54
CA LYS A 17 -4.50 1.69 4.15
C LYS A 17 -5.94 2.19 3.99
N LEU A 18 -6.81 1.94 4.97
CA LEU A 18 -8.18 2.49 4.98
C LEU A 18 -8.18 4.01 5.02
N LEU A 19 -7.30 4.62 5.83
CA LEU A 19 -7.13 6.08 5.87
C LEU A 19 -6.70 6.64 4.51
N ASP A 20 -5.72 5.99 3.86
CA ASP A 20 -5.33 6.38 2.50
C ASP A 20 -6.49 6.25 1.51
N PHE A 21 -7.27 5.17 1.58
CA PHE A 21 -8.45 4.97 0.74
C PHE A 21 -9.53 6.03 0.95
N ILE A 22 -9.75 6.50 2.17
CA ILE A 22 -10.68 7.61 2.45
C ILE A 22 -10.22 8.88 1.75
N ILE A 23 -8.92 9.19 1.80
CA ILE A 23 -8.34 10.35 1.11
C ILE A 23 -8.62 10.25 -0.39
N ILE A 24 -8.36 9.08 -0.98
CA ILE A 24 -8.56 8.85 -2.41
C ILE A 24 -10.02 8.89 -2.81
N ALA A 25 -10.91 8.29 -2.02
CA ALA A 25 -12.34 8.32 -2.28
C ALA A 25 -12.87 9.77 -2.27
N THR A 26 -12.38 10.58 -1.33
CA THR A 26 -12.68 12.02 -1.27
C THR A 26 -12.16 12.75 -2.52
N VAL A 27 -10.92 12.52 -2.93
CA VAL A 27 -10.37 13.14 -4.16
C VAL A 27 -11.15 12.69 -5.40
N ALA A 28 -11.53 11.41 -5.48
CA ALA A 28 -12.27 10.84 -6.59
C ALA A 28 -13.69 11.38 -6.72
N SER A 29 -14.37 11.65 -5.59
CA SER A 29 -15.72 12.22 -5.59
C SER A 29 -15.74 13.73 -5.81
N THR A 30 -14.72 14.45 -5.32
CA THR A 30 -14.70 15.92 -5.34
C THR A 30 -14.24 16.48 -6.69
N ILE A 31 -13.39 15.77 -7.44
CA ILE A 31 -12.85 16.23 -8.72
C ILE A 31 -13.36 15.34 -9.86
N PRO A 32 -14.42 15.77 -10.58
CA PRO A 32 -14.94 15.03 -11.71
C PRO A 32 -13.87 14.75 -12.77
N ARG A 33 -13.97 13.59 -13.42
CA ARG A 33 -13.10 13.10 -14.51
C ARG A 33 -11.66 12.72 -14.11
N VAL A 34 -10.96 13.54 -13.32
CA VAL A 34 -9.53 13.31 -12.99
C VAL A 34 -9.29 12.75 -11.59
N GLY A 35 -10.24 12.91 -10.65
CA GLY A 35 -10.05 12.50 -9.25
C GLY A 35 -9.72 11.02 -9.08
N TYR A 36 -10.32 10.16 -9.92
CA TYR A 36 -10.00 8.73 -9.93
C TYR A 36 -8.53 8.45 -10.24
N LEU A 37 -8.02 9.02 -11.34
CA LEU A 37 -6.64 8.83 -11.75
C LEU A 37 -5.66 9.48 -10.78
N ALA A 38 -5.99 10.66 -10.26
CA ALA A 38 -5.20 11.35 -9.24
C ALA A 38 -5.08 10.50 -7.95
N GLY A 39 -6.17 9.85 -7.54
CA GLY A 39 -6.17 8.91 -6.42
C GLY A 39 -5.27 7.70 -6.63
N LEU A 40 -5.28 7.11 -7.83
CA LEU A 40 -4.38 6.01 -8.20
C LEU A 40 -2.91 6.45 -8.19
N ILE A 41 -2.62 7.63 -8.75
CA ILE A 41 -1.26 8.19 -8.73
C ILE A 41 -0.80 8.41 -7.29
N TYR A 42 -1.65 9.00 -6.44
CA TYR A 42 -1.35 9.16 -5.01
C TYR A 42 -1.02 7.80 -4.37
N LEU A 43 -1.85 6.77 -4.55
CA LEU A 43 -1.57 5.44 -4.00
C LEU A 43 -0.22 4.89 -4.45
N LEU A 44 0.11 5.06 -5.73
CA LEU A 44 1.32 4.52 -6.34
C LEU A 44 2.58 5.14 -5.71
N ILE A 45 2.57 6.44 -5.42
CA ILE A 45 3.75 7.18 -4.93
C ILE A 45 3.74 7.45 -3.43
N SER A 46 2.58 7.31 -2.76
CA SER A 46 2.36 7.77 -1.39
C SER A 46 3.35 7.20 -0.39
N ASP A 47 3.75 5.94 -0.56
CA ASP A 47 4.64 5.26 0.36
C ASP A 47 6.13 5.64 0.18
N GLY A 48 6.45 6.38 -0.89
CA GLY A 48 7.76 7.00 -1.10
C GLY A 48 7.83 8.44 -0.61
N LEU A 49 6.70 9.00 -0.16
CA LEU A 49 6.64 10.32 0.48
C LEU A 49 7.09 10.24 1.95
N PHE A 50 7.30 11.39 2.57
CA PHE A 50 7.52 11.54 4.02
C PHE A 50 8.45 10.49 4.67
N ASP A 51 9.59 10.21 4.02
CA ASP A 51 10.58 9.26 4.50
C ASP A 51 10.02 7.81 4.61
N GLY A 52 9.36 7.37 3.53
CA GLY A 52 8.82 6.01 3.39
C GLY A 52 7.40 5.84 3.95
N ARG A 53 6.56 6.88 3.95
CA ARG A 53 5.25 6.88 4.62
C ARG A 53 4.19 7.59 3.78
N SER A 54 3.05 6.94 3.56
CA SER A 54 1.81 7.61 3.16
C SER A 54 1.23 8.47 4.29
N ILE A 55 0.21 9.27 4.01
CA ILE A 55 -0.45 10.09 5.04
C ILE A 55 -1.06 9.20 6.12
N GLY A 56 -1.78 8.13 5.75
CA GLY A 56 -2.36 7.20 6.72
C GLY A 56 -1.30 6.53 7.60
N LYS A 57 -0.17 6.15 7.00
CA LYS A 57 0.97 5.55 7.73
C LYS A 57 1.67 6.55 8.64
N LYS A 58 1.76 7.81 8.22
CA LYS A 58 2.31 8.89 9.06
C LYS A 58 1.48 9.10 10.33
N VAL A 59 0.16 9.07 10.22
CA VAL A 59 -0.76 9.19 11.38
C VAL A 59 -0.56 8.02 12.36
N LEU A 60 -0.38 6.81 11.83
CA LEU A 60 -0.21 5.59 12.64
C LEU A 60 1.24 5.27 12.98
N LYS A 61 2.18 6.19 12.73
CA LYS A 61 3.62 6.02 12.99
C LYS A 61 4.21 4.76 12.36
N LEU A 62 3.74 4.42 11.16
CA LEU A 62 4.25 3.32 10.37
C LEU A 62 5.22 3.85 9.31
N ARG A 63 6.24 3.07 8.99
CA ARG A 63 7.16 3.38 7.89
C ARG A 63 7.51 2.17 7.05
N VAL A 64 7.81 2.44 5.79
CA VAL A 64 8.33 1.47 4.83
C VAL A 64 9.84 1.57 4.85
N ILE A 65 10.49 0.42 4.97
CA ILE A 65 11.93 0.29 4.81
C ILE A 65 12.23 -0.64 3.63
N SER A 66 13.28 -0.30 2.90
CA SER A 66 13.85 -1.13 1.84
C SER A 66 14.73 -2.19 2.50
N LEU A 67 14.44 -3.48 2.29
CA LEU A 67 15.22 -4.58 2.88
C LEU A 67 16.69 -4.59 2.40
N PRO A 68 17.01 -4.32 1.11
CA PRO A 68 18.38 -4.28 0.64
C PRO A 68 19.24 -3.18 1.29
N THR A 69 18.65 -2.03 1.62
CA THR A 69 19.40 -0.85 2.09
C THR A 69 19.21 -0.56 3.57
N GLY A 70 18.16 -1.10 4.20
CA GLY A 70 17.73 -0.77 5.56
C GLY A 70 17.22 0.66 5.73
N ARG A 71 17.16 1.45 4.65
CA ARG A 71 16.73 2.86 4.66
C ARG A 71 15.24 2.97 4.37
N ALA A 72 14.71 4.17 4.53
CA ALA A 72 13.34 4.49 4.14
C ALA A 72 13.06 4.12 2.69
N GLY A 73 11.85 3.62 2.43
CA GLY A 73 11.39 3.31 1.09
C GLY A 73 11.37 4.55 0.19
N ASN A 74 11.85 4.40 -1.04
CA ASN A 74 11.84 5.46 -2.03
C ASN A 74 10.60 5.36 -2.96
N PHE A 75 10.48 6.26 -3.94
CA PHE A 75 9.36 6.24 -4.89
C PHE A 75 9.29 4.97 -5.73
N ARG A 76 10.42 4.39 -6.14
CA ARG A 76 10.46 3.13 -6.89
C ARG A 76 9.90 1.99 -6.03
N ASP A 77 10.30 1.93 -4.77
CA ASP A 77 9.81 0.94 -3.82
C ASP A 77 8.28 1.08 -3.65
N SER A 78 7.79 2.31 -3.49
CA SER A 78 6.35 2.60 -3.40
C SER A 78 5.57 2.13 -4.62
N VAL A 79 6.07 2.42 -5.82
CA VAL A 79 5.44 2.03 -7.09
C VAL A 79 5.35 0.52 -7.15
N LEU A 80 6.48 -0.18 -7.05
CA LEU A 80 6.55 -1.64 -7.16
C LEU A 80 5.61 -2.33 -6.16
N ARG A 81 5.55 -1.80 -4.94
CA ARG A 81 4.77 -2.36 -3.84
C ARG A 81 3.27 -2.13 -3.95
N ASN A 82 2.86 -1.11 -4.71
CA ASN A 82 1.45 -0.81 -4.92
C ASN A 82 0.93 -1.27 -6.30
N ILE A 83 1.79 -1.78 -7.20
CA ILE A 83 1.38 -2.34 -8.50
C ILE A 83 0.21 -3.32 -8.38
N PRO A 84 0.23 -4.36 -7.51
CA PRO A 84 -0.86 -5.34 -7.48
C PRO A 84 -2.21 -4.68 -7.19
N ILE A 85 -2.25 -3.71 -6.26
CA ILE A 85 -3.45 -2.95 -5.94
C ILE A 85 -3.83 -2.00 -7.08
N ILE A 86 -2.88 -1.30 -7.68
CA ILE A 86 -3.18 -0.32 -8.75
C ILE A 86 -3.73 -1.00 -10.00
N VAL A 87 -3.13 -2.12 -10.43
CA VAL A 87 -3.63 -2.92 -11.55
C VAL A 87 -5.06 -3.37 -11.26
N THR A 88 -5.29 -3.82 -10.03
CA THR A 88 -6.62 -4.25 -9.57
C THR A 88 -7.64 -3.12 -9.63
N LEU A 89 -7.29 -1.94 -9.14
CA LEU A 89 -8.18 -0.78 -9.20
C LEU A 89 -8.39 -0.32 -10.65
N LEU A 90 -7.39 -0.33 -11.53
CA LEU A 90 -7.60 0.00 -12.95
C LEU A 90 -8.68 -0.87 -13.60
N LEU A 91 -8.72 -2.16 -13.26
CA LEU A 91 -9.71 -3.10 -13.75
C LEU A 91 -11.10 -2.95 -13.10
N TYR A 92 -11.22 -2.26 -11.96
CA TYR A 92 -12.50 -2.05 -11.25
C TYR A 92 -13.61 -1.43 -12.11
N LYS A 93 -13.25 -0.66 -13.15
CA LYS A 93 -14.21 -0.07 -14.08
C LYS A 93 -14.93 -1.09 -14.97
N LEU A 94 -14.41 -2.31 -15.09
CA LEU A 94 -15.04 -3.39 -15.84
C LEU A 94 -16.04 -4.12 -14.94
N PRO A 95 -17.35 -4.09 -15.24
CA PRO A 95 -18.35 -4.76 -14.40
C PRO A 95 -18.15 -6.28 -14.42
N PHE A 96 -18.54 -6.93 -13.34
CA PHE A 96 -18.41 -8.38 -13.09
C PHE A 96 -16.96 -8.88 -13.01
N ILE A 97 -16.22 -8.88 -14.13
CA ILE A 97 -14.86 -9.41 -14.22
C ILE A 97 -13.90 -8.58 -13.40
N GLY A 98 -13.96 -7.25 -13.51
CA GLY A 98 -13.11 -6.35 -12.75
C GLY A 98 -13.39 -6.43 -11.25
N TRP A 99 -14.66 -6.53 -10.86
CA TRP A 99 -15.04 -6.66 -9.45
C TRP A 99 -14.61 -7.99 -8.84
N LEU A 100 -14.78 -9.09 -9.57
CA LEU A 100 -14.29 -10.40 -9.16
C LEU A 100 -12.77 -10.37 -9.00
N PHE A 101 -12.05 -9.77 -9.97
CA PHE A 101 -10.61 -9.62 -9.91
C PHE A 101 -10.17 -8.81 -8.68
N VAL A 102 -10.90 -7.73 -8.34
CA VAL A 102 -10.66 -6.96 -7.12
C VAL A 102 -10.78 -7.79 -5.88
N ILE A 103 -11.86 -8.54 -5.73
CA ILE A 103 -12.07 -9.40 -4.56
C ILE A 103 -10.94 -10.43 -4.45
N VAL A 104 -10.59 -11.09 -5.56
CA VAL A 104 -9.55 -12.13 -5.59
C VAL A 104 -8.18 -11.56 -5.21
N VAL A 105 -7.75 -10.44 -5.80
CA VAL A 105 -6.43 -9.88 -5.51
C VAL A 105 -6.33 -9.37 -4.07
N PHE A 106 -7.36 -8.68 -3.56
CA PHE A 106 -7.34 -8.22 -2.17
C PHE A 106 -7.34 -9.39 -1.18
N LEU A 107 -8.10 -10.46 -1.48
CA LEU A 107 -8.10 -11.67 -0.66
C LEU A 107 -6.73 -12.36 -0.68
N LEU A 108 -6.10 -12.50 -1.85
CA LEU A 108 -4.76 -13.08 -1.98
C LEU A 108 -3.71 -12.26 -1.21
N GLU A 109 -3.70 -10.93 -1.39
CA GLU A 109 -2.81 -10.02 -0.66
C GLU A 109 -2.99 -10.19 0.86
N PHE A 110 -4.24 -10.28 1.34
CA PHE A 110 -4.55 -10.47 2.76
C PHE A 110 -4.11 -11.85 3.27
N LEU A 111 -4.36 -12.92 2.53
CA LEU A 111 -3.95 -14.28 2.91
C LEU A 111 -2.43 -14.44 2.96
N LEU A 112 -1.71 -13.89 1.97
CA LEU A 112 -0.24 -13.87 1.96
C LEU A 112 0.30 -13.09 3.15
N MET A 113 -0.32 -11.95 3.45
CA MET A 113 0.04 -11.12 4.60
C MET A 113 -0.18 -11.84 5.94
N LEU A 114 -1.25 -12.63 6.07
CA LEU A 114 -1.51 -13.45 7.27
C LEU A 114 -0.51 -14.61 7.41
N GLY A 115 -0.20 -15.30 6.30
CA GLY A 115 0.70 -16.45 6.29
C GLY A 115 2.18 -16.09 6.44
N ASN A 116 2.56 -14.85 6.14
CA ASN A 116 3.94 -14.40 6.21
C ASN A 116 4.34 -14.03 7.66
N LYS A 117 5.43 -14.62 8.16
CA LYS A 117 5.98 -14.32 9.50
C LYS A 117 6.24 -12.83 9.72
N GLU A 118 6.67 -12.14 8.68
CA GLU A 118 6.96 -10.70 8.69
C GLU A 118 5.74 -9.83 8.34
N GLY A 119 4.61 -10.46 8.02
CA GLY A 119 3.37 -9.77 7.62
C GLY A 119 3.51 -9.05 6.29
N MET A 120 4.43 -9.51 5.43
CA MET A 120 4.62 -8.97 4.09
C MET A 120 3.53 -9.50 3.17
N ARG A 121 3.00 -8.60 2.34
CA ARG A 121 2.06 -8.93 1.27
C ARG A 121 2.80 -9.10 -0.07
N LEU A 122 2.10 -9.47 -1.14
CA LEU A 122 2.73 -9.72 -2.46
C LEU A 122 3.52 -8.51 -2.97
N GLY A 123 2.95 -7.31 -2.84
CA GLY A 123 3.66 -6.09 -3.22
C GLY A 123 4.93 -5.84 -2.40
N ASP A 124 4.92 -6.15 -1.10
CA ASP A 124 6.10 -5.97 -0.23
C ASP A 124 7.25 -6.88 -0.68
N ASP A 125 6.93 -8.12 -1.06
CA ASP A 125 7.86 -9.12 -1.58
C ASP A 125 8.46 -8.69 -2.93
N ILE A 126 7.62 -8.28 -3.88
CA ILE A 126 8.06 -7.76 -5.19
C ILE A 126 9.01 -6.56 -5.03
N ALA A 127 8.70 -5.66 -4.10
CA ALA A 127 9.49 -4.46 -3.88
C ALA A 127 10.68 -4.67 -2.93
N ASN A 128 10.86 -5.87 -2.37
CA ASN A 128 11.84 -6.16 -1.31
C ASN A 128 11.79 -5.13 -0.18
N THR A 129 10.59 -4.89 0.36
CA THR A 129 10.34 -3.89 1.39
C THR A 129 9.55 -4.45 2.56
N LYS A 130 9.60 -3.77 3.69
CA LYS A 130 8.85 -4.14 4.91
C LYS A 130 8.25 -2.91 5.55
N VAL A 131 7.07 -3.06 6.18
CA VAL A 131 6.50 -2.02 7.03
C VAL A 131 6.81 -2.31 8.49
N VAL A 132 7.33 -1.30 9.16
CA VAL A 132 7.78 -1.35 10.54
C VAL A 132 7.15 -0.20 11.32
N GLU A 133 7.05 -0.35 12.62
CA GLU A 133 6.67 0.75 13.52
C GLU A 133 7.86 1.70 13.67
N GLY A 134 7.62 3.01 13.77
CA GLY A 134 8.67 3.99 14.01
C GLY A 134 8.15 5.40 14.17
#